data_AF-A0A367M511-F1
#
_entry.id   AF-A0A367M511-F1
#
_cell.length_a   1.000
_cell.length_b   1.000
_cell.length_c   1.000
_cell.angle_alpha   90.00
_cell.angle_beta   90.00
_cell.angle_gamma   90.00
#
_symmetry.space_group_name_H-M   'P 1'
#
loop_
_entity.id
_entity.type
_entity.pdbx_description
1 polymer ?
#
loop_
_entity_poly.entity_id
_entity_poly.type
_entity_poly.pdbx_seq_one_letter_code
_entity_poly.pdbx_strand_id
1 'polypeptide(L)'
;LAHGLVLGVAGFGLLWWRTNPLTTALAGFGYFVYVGLYSLWFKRRSQYGTLVGSLSGAMPPVVGYCAVSGQFDAGAASLLAIFCLWQMPHSYAIAIFRLKDYEAAGIPVLPVARGIAVTKIHIVLYILAFMAATLALCLGGYAGYGYLLVAVAVSLWWLAIALTGYWTADDRVWARKLFAFSIVAITALSVMMSIDFQVAPATHLVASLF
;
A
#
# COMPACT_ATOMS: atom_id res chain seq x y z
N LEU A 1 -18.82 21.30 -4.86
CA LEU A 1 -17.95 21.99 -3.87
C LEU A 1 -18.58 22.03 -2.49
N ALA A 2 -19.75 22.65 -2.30
CA ALA A 2 -20.44 22.70 -1.01
C ALA A 2 -20.60 21.33 -0.32
N HIS A 3 -21.05 20.31 -1.05
CA HIS A 3 -21.20 18.95 -0.52
C HIS A 3 -19.86 18.36 0.01
N GLY A 4 -18.76 18.55 -0.71
CA GLY A 4 -17.44 18.06 -0.29
C GLY A 4 -16.90 18.79 0.94
N LEU A 5 -17.16 20.10 1.06
CA LEU A 5 -16.81 20.87 2.25
C LEU A 5 -17.60 20.41 3.47
N VAL A 6 -18.92 20.20 3.33
CA VAL A 6 -19.78 19.73 4.41
C VAL A 6 -19.32 18.35 4.89
N LEU A 7 -19.10 17.39 3.98
CA LEU A 7 -18.59 16.07 4.35
C LEU A 7 -17.19 16.12 4.95
N GLY A 8 -16.32 17.00 4.45
CA GLY A 8 -14.98 17.19 4.99
C GLY A 8 -15.03 17.69 6.43
N VAL A 9 -15.75 18.79 6.70
CA VAL A 9 -15.91 19.35 8.05
C VAL A 9 -16.59 18.36 8.98
N ALA A 10 -17.65 17.68 8.54
CA ALA A 10 -18.33 16.68 9.35
C ALA A 10 -17.43 15.48 9.68
N GLY A 11 -16.68 14.97 8.69
CA GLY A 11 -15.77 13.84 8.86
C GLY A 11 -14.59 14.16 9.79
N PHE A 12 -13.92 15.30 9.58
CA PHE A 12 -12.83 15.75 10.46
C PHE A 12 -13.32 16.12 11.86
N GLY A 13 -14.50 16.73 11.98
CA GLY A 13 -15.13 17.01 13.28
C GLY A 13 -15.46 15.74 14.05
N LEU A 14 -15.98 14.71 13.36
CA LEU A 14 -16.25 13.41 13.95
C LEU A 14 -14.95 12.73 14.42
N LEU A 15 -13.90 12.73 13.60
CA LEU A 15 -12.58 12.21 13.94
C LEU A 15 -12.00 12.91 15.18
N TRP A 16 -12.03 14.24 15.21
CA TRP A 16 -11.54 15.03 16.34
C TRP A 16 -12.28 14.69 17.64
N TRP A 17 -13.61 14.58 17.60
CA TRP A 17 -14.41 14.28 18.79
C TRP A 17 -14.24 12.83 19.25
N ARG A 18 -14.20 11.87 18.32
CA ARG A 18 -14.32 10.44 18.64
C ARG A 18 -13.00 9.70 18.76
N THR A 19 -11.87 10.32 18.39
CA THR A 19 -10.55 9.67 18.42
C THR A 19 -9.56 10.49 19.25
N ASN A 20 -8.56 11.10 18.62
CA ASN A 20 -7.55 11.92 19.27
C ASN A 20 -6.93 12.94 18.26
N PRO A 21 -6.18 13.94 18.76
CA PRO A 21 -5.56 14.95 17.91
C PRO A 21 -4.56 14.39 16.90
N LEU A 22 -3.78 13.37 17.27
CA LEU A 22 -2.80 12.73 16.38
C LEU A 22 -3.49 12.09 15.17
N THR A 23 -4.53 11.30 15.40
CA THR A 23 -5.34 10.66 14.35
C THR A 23 -5.94 11.68 13.39
N THR A 24 -6.46 12.79 13.93
CA THR A 24 -7.02 13.87 13.12
C THR A 24 -5.94 14.54 12.27
N ALA A 25 -4.77 14.80 12.84
CA ALA A 25 -3.64 15.39 12.13
C ALA A 25 -3.12 14.47 11.00
N LEU A 26 -2.99 13.17 11.25
CA LEU A 26 -2.59 12.18 10.24
C LEU A 26 -3.62 12.05 9.12
N ALA A 27 -4.91 12.04 9.45
CA ALA A 27 -5.97 12.08 8.44
C ALA A 27 -5.89 13.37 7.60
N GLY A 28 -5.61 14.52 8.24
CA GLY A 28 -5.43 15.81 7.58
C GLY A 28 -4.23 15.81 6.64
N PHE A 29 -3.11 15.24 7.08
CA PHE A 29 -1.91 15.04 6.26
C PHE A 29 -2.23 14.18 5.03
N GLY A 30 -2.87 13.02 5.22
CA GLY A 30 -3.28 12.16 4.11
C GLY A 30 -4.19 12.85 3.11
N TYR A 31 -5.16 13.61 3.60
CA TYR A 31 -6.06 14.40 2.78
C TYR A 31 -5.31 15.48 1.98
N PHE A 32 -4.39 16.21 2.61
CA PHE A 32 -3.56 17.21 1.95
C PHE A 32 -2.68 16.58 0.85
N VAL A 33 -2.04 15.44 1.13
CA VAL A 33 -1.25 14.70 0.14
C VAL A 33 -2.15 14.24 -1.02
N TYR A 34 -3.35 13.74 -0.75
CA TYR A 34 -4.27 13.26 -1.78
C TYR A 34 -4.79 14.39 -2.68
N VAL A 35 -5.35 15.45 -2.09
CA VAL A 35 -6.00 16.53 -2.83
C VAL A 35 -4.96 17.48 -3.41
N GLY A 36 -4.06 17.99 -2.57
CA GLY A 36 -3.05 18.98 -2.94
C GLY A 36 -1.96 18.37 -3.82
N LEU A 37 -1.16 17.46 -3.26
CA LEU A 37 0.03 16.96 -3.95
C LEU A 37 -0.32 16.01 -5.09
N TYR A 38 -1.13 14.98 -4.84
CA TYR A 38 -1.46 13.99 -5.86
C TYR A 38 -2.43 14.54 -6.90
N SER A 39 -3.65 14.89 -6.51
CA SER A 39 -4.75 15.15 -7.45
C SER A 39 -4.59 16.44 -8.25
N LEU A 40 -4.23 17.54 -7.59
CA LEU A 40 -4.09 18.85 -8.25
C LEU A 40 -2.75 18.99 -8.97
N TRP A 41 -1.68 18.38 -8.46
CA TRP A 41 -0.32 18.66 -8.96
C TRP A 41 0.33 17.48 -9.68
N PHE A 42 0.71 16.42 -8.96
CA PHE A 42 1.59 15.38 -9.50
C PHE A 42 0.91 14.46 -10.51
N LYS A 43 -0.36 14.10 -10.31
CA LYS A 43 -1.08 13.11 -11.14
C LYS A 43 -0.97 13.39 -12.64
N ARG A 44 -1.05 14.66 -13.05
CA ARG A 44 -1.01 15.07 -14.47
C ARG A 44 0.35 15.62 -14.92
N ARG A 45 1.32 15.76 -14.02
CA ARG A 45 2.60 16.42 -14.32
C ARG A 45 3.82 15.53 -14.15
N SER A 46 3.69 14.38 -13.48
CA SER A 46 4.85 13.56 -13.12
C SER A 46 4.52 12.08 -13.05
N GLN A 47 5.47 11.25 -13.48
CA GLN A 47 5.45 9.79 -13.30
C GLN A 47 5.44 9.36 -11.83
N TYR A 48 5.90 10.24 -10.92
CA TYR A 48 5.89 10.00 -9.48
C TYR A 48 4.51 10.26 -8.85
N GLY A 49 3.50 10.67 -9.62
CA GLY A 49 2.15 10.86 -9.10
C GLY A 49 1.59 9.62 -8.40
N THR A 50 1.87 8.42 -8.92
CA THR A 50 1.45 7.17 -8.27
C THR A 50 2.08 6.98 -6.89
N LEU A 51 3.34 7.37 -6.70
CA LEU A 51 4.04 7.28 -5.42
C LEU A 51 3.50 8.28 -4.39
N VAL A 52 3.21 9.51 -4.81
CA VAL A 52 2.57 10.50 -3.94
C VAL A 52 1.16 10.05 -3.56
N GLY A 53 0.43 9.48 -4.52
CA GLY A 53 -0.90 8.92 -4.30
C GLY A 53 -0.89 7.74 -3.32
N SER A 54 0.11 6.85 -3.40
CA SER A 54 0.21 5.71 -2.47
C SER A 54 0.43 6.17 -1.03
N LEU A 55 1.20 7.23 -0.80
CA LEU A 55 1.37 7.81 0.54
C LEU A 55 0.01 8.19 1.16
N SER A 56 -0.85 8.86 0.41
CA SER A 56 -2.20 9.19 0.90
C SER A 56 -3.11 7.98 1.05
N GLY A 57 -2.99 6.99 0.16
CA GLY A 57 -3.81 5.78 0.20
C GLY A 57 -3.46 4.81 1.32
N ALA A 58 -2.24 4.90 1.87
CA ALA A 58 -1.80 4.13 3.03
C ALA A 58 -2.19 4.76 4.38
N MET A 59 -2.69 6.01 4.39
CA MET A 59 -3.08 6.68 5.63
C MET A 59 -4.27 6.06 6.36
N PRO A 60 -5.32 5.52 5.72
CA PRO A 60 -6.49 5.02 6.45
C PRO A 60 -6.17 3.91 7.47
N PRO A 61 -5.37 2.88 7.15
CA PRO A 61 -4.91 1.91 8.16
C PRO A 61 -4.08 2.54 9.30
N VAL A 62 -3.21 3.49 8.98
CA VAL A 62 -2.38 4.21 9.98
C VAL A 62 -3.27 5.02 10.92
N VAL A 63 -4.22 5.78 10.38
CA VAL A 63 -5.21 6.56 11.13
C VAL A 63 -6.05 5.64 12.02
N GLY A 64 -6.49 4.48 11.50
CA GLY A 64 -7.22 3.49 12.27
C GLY A 64 -6.41 2.92 13.45
N TYR A 65 -5.14 2.62 13.24
CA TYR A 65 -4.23 2.17 14.30
C TYR A 65 -4.01 3.25 15.36
N CYS A 66 -3.63 4.47 14.94
CA CYS A 66 -3.36 5.59 15.85
C CYS A 66 -4.62 6.07 16.60
N ALA A 67 -5.83 5.81 16.07
CA ALA A 67 -7.07 6.11 16.77
C ALA A 67 -7.21 5.34 18.09
N VAL A 68 -6.68 4.12 18.15
CA VAL A 68 -6.72 3.26 19.34
C VAL A 68 -5.43 3.38 20.15
N SER A 69 -4.27 3.36 19.50
CA SER A 69 -2.98 3.38 20.20
C SER A 69 -2.59 4.75 20.75
N GLY A 70 -3.12 5.84 20.18
CA GLY A 70 -2.76 7.22 20.55
C GLY A 70 -1.35 7.64 20.17
N GLN A 71 -0.59 6.81 19.42
CA GLN A 71 0.81 7.07 19.07
C GLN A 71 1.15 6.61 17.65
N PHE A 72 2.17 7.24 17.06
CA PHE A 72 2.79 6.79 15.82
C PHE A 72 4.08 6.05 16.17
N ASP A 73 3.99 4.73 16.29
CA ASP A 73 5.10 3.86 16.64
C ASP A 73 5.55 3.00 15.43
N ALA A 74 6.36 1.97 15.68
CA ALA A 74 6.83 1.08 14.63
C ALA A 74 5.69 0.33 13.93
N GLY A 75 4.59 0.04 14.62
CA GLY A 75 3.41 -0.61 14.04
C GLY A 75 2.72 0.32 13.02
N ALA A 76 2.51 1.58 13.40
CA ALA A 76 1.99 2.60 12.49
C ALA A 76 2.90 2.79 11.25
N ALA A 77 4.21 2.87 11.45
CA ALA A 77 5.18 2.99 10.38
C ALA A 77 5.21 1.75 9.45
N SER A 78 5.07 0.55 10.00
CA SER A 78 5.00 -0.68 9.21
C SER A 78 3.71 -0.74 8.39
N LEU A 79 2.54 -0.38 8.96
CA LEU A 79 1.29 -0.28 8.20
C LEU A 79 1.42 0.72 7.04
N LEU A 80 2.03 1.88 7.31
CA LEU A 80 2.32 2.87 6.28
C LEU A 80 3.16 2.27 5.14
N ALA A 81 4.26 1.60 5.49
CA ALA A 81 5.15 0.98 4.50
C ALA A 81 4.44 -0.12 3.70
N ILE A 82 3.74 -1.04 4.37
CA ILE A 82 3.03 -2.17 3.74
C ILE A 82 2.05 -1.64 2.69
N PHE A 83 1.15 -0.73 3.07
CA PHE A 83 0.12 -0.24 2.15
C PHE A 83 0.72 0.64 1.04
N CYS A 84 1.69 1.51 1.34
CA CYS A 84 2.39 2.30 0.32
C CYS A 84 3.07 1.42 -0.73
N LEU A 85 3.83 0.41 -0.29
CA LEU A 85 4.61 -0.46 -1.16
C LEU A 85 3.72 -1.40 -1.96
N TRP A 86 2.65 -1.92 -1.36
CA TRP A 86 1.64 -2.73 -2.04
C TRP A 86 0.95 -1.98 -3.18
N GLN A 87 0.60 -0.70 -2.96
CA GLN A 87 -0.11 0.10 -3.95
C GLN A 87 0.69 0.32 -5.24
N MET A 88 2.02 0.29 -5.18
CA MET A 88 2.87 0.60 -6.32
C MET A 88 2.77 -0.48 -7.42
N PRO A 89 3.05 -1.78 -7.16
CA PRO A 89 2.83 -2.83 -8.14
C PRO A 89 1.37 -2.96 -8.57
N HIS A 90 0.43 -2.77 -7.63
CA HIS A 90 -1.00 -2.77 -7.91
C HIS A 90 -1.37 -1.72 -8.97
N SER A 91 -0.95 -0.47 -8.76
CA SER A 91 -1.25 0.65 -9.67
C SER A 91 -0.50 0.52 -10.99
N TYR A 92 0.74 0.04 -10.98
CA TYR A 92 1.49 -0.24 -12.19
C TYR A 92 0.86 -1.35 -13.03
N ALA A 93 0.31 -2.39 -12.41
CA ALA A 93 -0.46 -3.40 -13.12
C ALA A 93 -1.66 -2.79 -13.86
N ILE A 94 -2.43 -1.91 -13.19
CA ILE A 94 -3.53 -1.16 -13.84
C ILE A 94 -3.02 -0.34 -15.02
N ALA A 95 -1.95 0.42 -14.81
CA ALA A 95 -1.36 1.25 -15.85
C ALA A 95 -0.90 0.44 -17.08
N ILE A 96 -0.46 -0.81 -16.90
CA ILE A 96 -0.09 -1.69 -18.02
C ILE A 96 -1.33 -2.19 -18.77
N PHE A 97 -2.34 -2.76 -18.09
CA PHE A 97 -3.50 -3.30 -18.81
C PHE A 97 -4.50 -2.23 -19.30
N ARG A 98 -4.34 -0.98 -18.85
CA ARG A 98 -5.05 0.23 -19.29
C ARG A 98 -4.14 1.23 -20.01
N LEU A 99 -3.01 0.80 -20.55
CA LEU A 99 -1.98 1.69 -21.10
C LEU A 99 -2.54 2.73 -22.08
N LYS A 100 -3.33 2.28 -23.07
CA LYS A 100 -3.96 3.16 -24.07
C LYS A 100 -4.87 4.23 -23.46
N ASP A 101 -5.56 3.91 -22.38
CA ASP A 101 -6.45 4.86 -21.69
C ASP A 101 -5.62 5.96 -20.99
N TYR A 102 -4.47 5.61 -20.42
CA TYR A 102 -3.53 6.58 -19.81
C TYR A 102 -2.83 7.44 -20.86
N GLU A 103 -2.43 6.86 -21.99
CA GLU A 103 -1.86 7.58 -23.13
C GLU A 103 -2.85 8.60 -23.70
N ALA A 104 -4.10 8.16 -23.96
CA ALA A 104 -5.15 9.03 -24.48
C ALA A 104 -5.50 10.18 -23.51
N ALA A 105 -5.40 9.94 -22.20
CA ALA A 105 -5.62 10.96 -21.18
C ALA A 105 -4.40 11.89 -20.94
N GLY A 106 -3.26 11.62 -21.58
CA GLY A 106 -2.02 12.37 -21.37
C GLY A 106 -1.47 12.29 -19.94
N ILE A 107 -1.75 11.19 -19.23
CA ILE A 107 -1.31 10.99 -17.84
C ILE A 107 0.02 10.23 -17.85
N PRO A 108 1.12 10.84 -17.35
CA PRO A 108 2.48 10.31 -17.52
C PRO A 108 2.83 9.19 -16.53
N VAL A 109 1.99 8.16 -16.38
CA VAL A 109 2.30 7.00 -15.51
C VAL A 109 3.56 6.26 -16.00
N LEU A 110 4.25 5.56 -15.09
CA LEU A 110 5.55 4.93 -15.37
C LEU A 110 5.60 4.10 -16.69
N PRO A 111 4.62 3.23 -17.02
CA PRO A 111 4.69 2.49 -18.29
C PRO A 111 4.50 3.36 -19.53
N VAL A 112 3.83 4.52 -19.43
CA VAL A 112 3.75 5.51 -20.51
C VAL A 112 5.07 6.28 -20.62
N ALA A 113 5.65 6.70 -19.48
CA ALA A 113 6.84 7.54 -19.45
C ALA A 113 8.14 6.78 -19.76
N ARG A 114 8.24 5.50 -19.36
CA ARG A 114 9.48 4.69 -19.39
C ARG A 114 9.29 3.29 -19.99
N GLY A 115 8.09 2.93 -20.40
CA GLY A 115 7.79 1.63 -21.00
C GLY A 115 7.46 0.53 -19.99
N ILE A 116 6.84 -0.54 -20.50
CA ILE A 116 6.39 -1.69 -19.71
C ILE A 116 7.58 -2.45 -19.10
N ALA A 117 8.69 -2.61 -19.83
CA ALA A 117 9.87 -3.35 -19.35
C ALA A 117 10.46 -2.75 -18.06
N VAL A 118 10.66 -1.43 -18.01
CA VAL A 118 11.11 -0.72 -16.81
C VAL A 118 10.10 -0.85 -15.67
N THR A 119 8.81 -0.79 -16.02
CA THR A 119 7.72 -0.92 -15.03
C THR A 119 7.70 -2.31 -14.38
N LYS A 120 7.99 -3.39 -15.13
CA LYS A 120 8.11 -4.76 -14.59
C LYS A 120 9.22 -4.88 -13.54
N ILE A 121 10.37 -4.23 -13.78
CA ILE A 121 11.48 -4.20 -12.82
C ILE A 121 11.01 -3.52 -11.52
N HIS A 122 10.35 -2.36 -11.62
CA HIS A 122 9.82 -1.66 -10.44
C HIS A 122 8.79 -2.50 -9.70
N ILE A 123 7.87 -3.17 -10.42
CA ILE A 123 6.91 -4.10 -9.83
C ILE A 123 7.62 -5.13 -8.94
N VAL A 124 8.65 -5.80 -9.45
CA VAL A 124 9.39 -6.81 -8.68
C VAL A 124 10.08 -6.19 -7.46
N LEU A 125 10.77 -5.05 -7.63
CA LEU A 125 11.46 -4.38 -6.52
C LEU A 125 10.50 -3.93 -5.41
N TYR A 126 9.35 -3.38 -5.78
CA TYR A 126 8.33 -2.99 -4.81
C TYR A 126 7.67 -4.19 -4.12
N ILE A 127 7.50 -5.33 -4.81
CA ILE A 127 7.00 -6.57 -4.18
C ILE A 127 8.01 -7.11 -3.16
N LEU A 128 9.31 -7.07 -3.47
CA LEU A 128 10.36 -7.45 -2.52
C LEU A 128 10.39 -6.54 -1.29
N ALA A 129 10.28 -5.23 -1.51
CA ALA A 129 10.19 -4.26 -0.41
C ALA A 129 8.90 -4.46 0.42
N PHE A 130 7.77 -4.70 -0.24
CA PHE A 130 6.51 -5.04 0.41
C PHE A 130 6.64 -6.29 1.26
N MET A 131 7.26 -7.35 0.73
CA MET A 131 7.53 -8.58 1.48
C MET A 131 8.33 -8.25 2.75
N ALA A 132 9.44 -7.52 2.64
CA ALA A 132 10.22 -7.10 3.81
C ALA A 132 9.38 -6.31 4.83
N ALA A 133 8.54 -5.37 4.37
CA ALA A 133 7.67 -4.59 5.25
C ALA A 133 6.62 -5.46 5.97
N THR A 134 6.03 -6.45 5.28
CA THR A 134 5.07 -7.38 5.92
C THR A 134 5.74 -8.25 6.98
N LEU A 135 6.95 -8.75 6.72
CA LEU A 135 7.70 -9.52 7.72
C LEU A 135 8.09 -8.68 8.93
N ALA A 136 8.49 -7.41 8.70
CA ALA A 136 8.86 -6.47 9.76
C ALA A 136 7.74 -6.23 10.78
N LEU A 137 6.46 -6.32 10.37
CA LEU A 137 5.33 -6.16 11.28
C LEU A 137 5.28 -7.30 12.33
N CYS A 138 5.52 -8.54 11.93
CA CYS A 138 5.58 -9.68 12.85
C CYS A 138 6.85 -9.64 13.69
N LEU A 139 8.02 -9.37 13.07
CA LEU A 139 9.29 -9.26 13.78
C LEU A 139 9.31 -8.12 14.81
N GLY A 140 8.55 -7.05 14.57
CA GLY A 140 8.32 -5.96 15.51
C GLY A 140 7.34 -6.27 16.64
N GLY A 141 6.78 -7.48 16.70
CA GLY A 141 5.85 -7.91 17.72
C GLY A 141 4.41 -7.43 17.54
N TYR A 142 4.05 -6.91 16.35
CA TYR A 142 2.71 -6.37 16.07
C TYR A 142 1.74 -7.39 15.46
N ALA A 143 2.23 -8.56 15.05
CA ALA A 143 1.42 -9.63 14.46
C ALA A 143 2.02 -11.01 14.79
N GLY A 144 1.16 -12.03 14.84
CA GLY A 144 1.53 -13.41 15.18
C GLY A 144 2.11 -14.22 14.03
N TYR A 145 2.42 -15.49 14.33
CA TYR A 145 3.02 -16.43 13.37
C TYR A 145 2.04 -16.87 12.27
N GLY A 146 0.73 -16.83 12.51
CA GLY A 146 -0.27 -17.11 11.49
C GLY A 146 -0.27 -16.02 10.43
N TYR A 147 -0.21 -14.75 10.84
CA TYR A 147 0.00 -13.63 9.94
C TYR A 147 1.30 -13.79 9.14
N LEU A 148 2.39 -14.17 9.80
CA LEU A 148 3.68 -14.39 9.14
C LEU A 148 3.61 -15.44 8.03
N LEU A 149 2.98 -16.59 8.31
CA LEU A 149 2.78 -17.66 7.33
C LEU A 149 2.03 -17.14 6.09
N VAL A 150 0.92 -16.43 6.30
CA VAL A 150 0.12 -15.86 5.22
C VAL A 150 0.90 -14.78 4.48
N ALA A 151 1.62 -13.90 5.17
CA ALA A 151 2.45 -12.84 4.60
C ALA A 151 3.52 -13.39 3.66
N VAL A 152 4.24 -14.43 4.08
CA VAL A 152 5.22 -15.14 3.25
C VAL A 152 4.54 -15.78 2.04
N ALA A 153 3.45 -16.53 2.26
CA ALA A 153 2.76 -17.24 1.19
C ALA A 153 2.23 -16.28 0.10
N VAL A 154 1.52 -15.21 0.48
CA VAL A 154 0.98 -14.26 -0.48
C VAL A 154 2.08 -13.45 -1.16
N SER A 155 3.14 -13.07 -0.44
CA SER A 155 4.24 -12.30 -1.04
C SER A 155 5.02 -13.13 -2.06
N LEU A 156 5.35 -14.38 -1.73
CA LEU A 156 6.04 -15.28 -2.65
C LEU A 156 5.19 -15.62 -3.87
N TRP A 157 3.88 -15.85 -3.68
CA TRP A 157 2.99 -16.12 -4.80
C TRP A 157 2.82 -14.89 -5.71
N TRP A 158 2.70 -13.70 -5.13
CA TRP A 158 2.62 -12.46 -5.90
C TRP A 158 3.91 -12.18 -6.68
N LEU A 159 5.06 -12.42 -6.04
CA LEU A 159 6.37 -12.33 -6.67
C LEU A 159 6.51 -13.33 -7.82
N ALA A 160 6.07 -14.58 -7.64
CA ALA A 160 6.07 -15.59 -8.70
C ALA A 160 5.26 -15.11 -9.91
N ILE A 161 4.04 -14.60 -9.70
CA ILE A 161 3.24 -14.00 -10.77
C ILE A 161 4.02 -12.86 -11.44
N ALA A 162 4.64 -11.96 -10.68
CA ALA A 162 5.41 -10.85 -11.23
C ALA A 162 6.56 -11.32 -12.13
N LEU A 163 7.30 -12.35 -11.70
CA LEU A 163 8.43 -12.91 -12.45
C LEU A 163 7.99 -13.59 -13.76
N THR A 164 6.80 -14.22 -13.82
CA THR A 164 6.28 -14.76 -15.09
C THR A 164 6.10 -13.69 -16.18
N GLY A 165 6.05 -12.40 -15.79
CA GLY A 165 5.95 -11.28 -16.72
C GLY A 165 7.16 -11.13 -17.64
N TYR A 166 8.32 -11.69 -17.32
CA TYR A 166 9.50 -11.63 -18.21
C TYR A 166 9.39 -12.59 -19.41
N TRP A 167 8.52 -13.59 -19.34
CA TRP A 167 8.31 -14.60 -20.40
C TRP A 167 6.87 -14.59 -20.94
N THR A 168 6.09 -13.56 -20.60
CA THR A 168 4.70 -13.47 -21.07
C THR A 168 4.62 -13.00 -22.52
N ALA A 169 3.72 -13.60 -23.29
CA ALA A 169 3.39 -13.13 -24.64
C ALA A 169 2.38 -11.95 -24.63
N ASP A 170 1.59 -11.81 -23.56
CA ASP A 170 0.56 -10.77 -23.43
C ASP A 170 0.62 -10.10 -22.05
N ASP A 171 1.23 -8.91 -22.03
CA ASP A 171 1.36 -8.06 -20.85
C ASP A 171 0.03 -7.66 -20.22
N ARG A 172 -1.04 -7.54 -21.00
CA ARG A 172 -2.36 -7.14 -20.51
C ARG A 172 -3.01 -8.26 -19.71
N VAL A 173 -2.86 -9.51 -20.17
CA VAL A 173 -3.35 -10.69 -19.43
C VAL A 173 -2.56 -10.88 -18.15
N TRP A 174 -1.23 -10.82 -18.24
CA TRP A 174 -0.35 -10.92 -17.07
C TRP A 174 -0.65 -9.83 -16.02
N ALA A 175 -0.74 -8.57 -16.43
CA ALA A 175 -0.97 -7.47 -15.51
C ALA A 175 -2.35 -7.56 -14.83
N ARG A 176 -3.39 -8.06 -15.50
CA ARG A 176 -4.70 -8.31 -14.86
C ARG A 176 -4.62 -9.38 -13.78
N LYS A 177 -3.86 -10.47 -14.01
CA LYS A 177 -3.64 -11.51 -12.98
C LYS A 177 -2.87 -10.93 -11.79
N LEU A 178 -1.80 -10.17 -12.05
CA LEU A 178 -1.00 -9.52 -11.01
C LEU A 178 -1.83 -8.56 -10.16
N PHE A 179 -2.69 -7.75 -10.80
CA PHE A 179 -3.63 -6.86 -10.13
C PHE A 179 -4.66 -7.62 -9.30
N ALA A 180 -5.32 -8.62 -9.88
CA ALA A 180 -6.35 -9.39 -9.16
C ALA A 180 -5.76 -10.06 -7.90
N PHE A 181 -4.58 -10.66 -8.03
CA PHE A 181 -3.90 -11.28 -6.88
C PHE A 181 -3.50 -10.25 -5.82
N SER A 182 -3.10 -9.03 -6.21
CA SER A 182 -2.75 -7.98 -5.25
C SER A 182 -3.91 -7.63 -4.30
N ILE A 183 -5.16 -7.68 -4.78
CA ILE A 183 -6.36 -7.46 -3.95
C ILE A 183 -6.52 -8.61 -2.96
N VAL A 184 -6.34 -9.85 -3.41
CA VAL A 184 -6.38 -11.04 -2.53
C VAL A 184 -5.29 -10.93 -1.47
N ALA A 185 -4.06 -10.57 -1.85
CA ALA A 185 -2.93 -10.44 -0.94
C ALA A 185 -3.19 -9.42 0.17
N ILE A 186 -3.59 -8.18 -0.17
CA ILE A 186 -3.82 -7.14 0.85
C ILE A 186 -5.05 -7.46 1.71
N THR A 187 -6.07 -8.10 1.14
CA THR A 187 -7.28 -8.49 1.89
C THR A 187 -6.93 -9.58 2.90
N ALA A 188 -6.22 -10.62 2.47
CA ALA A 188 -5.75 -11.69 3.34
C ALA A 188 -4.89 -11.13 4.48
N LEU A 189 -3.94 -10.25 4.17
CA LEU A 189 -3.11 -9.61 5.20
C LEU A 189 -3.92 -8.76 6.17
N SER A 190 -4.89 -7.99 5.68
CA SER A 190 -5.73 -7.13 6.53
C SER A 190 -6.60 -7.98 7.46
N VAL A 191 -7.16 -9.10 6.98
CA VAL A 191 -7.90 -10.06 7.82
C VAL A 191 -6.97 -10.65 8.88
N MET A 192 -5.78 -11.10 8.48
CA MET A 192 -4.81 -11.69 9.40
C MET A 192 -4.34 -10.69 10.47
N MET A 193 -4.10 -9.42 10.13
CA MET A 193 -3.79 -8.37 11.10
C MET A 193 -4.91 -8.19 12.14
N SER A 194 -6.16 -8.42 11.76
CA SER A 194 -7.32 -8.29 12.66
C SER A 194 -7.50 -9.49 13.58
N ILE A 195 -7.11 -10.70 13.16
CA ILE A 195 -7.38 -11.93 13.92
C ILE A 195 -6.14 -12.48 14.64
N ASP A 196 -4.94 -12.20 14.14
CA ASP A 196 -3.67 -12.70 14.66
C ASP A 196 -2.77 -11.55 15.15
N PHE A 197 -3.31 -10.78 16.10
CA PHE A 197 -2.64 -9.66 16.75
C PHE A 197 -1.80 -10.10 17.98
N GLN A 198 -1.67 -11.40 18.22
CA GLN A 198 -0.95 -11.91 19.39
C GLN A 198 0.56 -11.84 19.18
N VAL A 199 1.23 -11.22 20.15
CA VAL A 199 2.68 -11.04 20.21
C VAL A 199 3.35 -12.41 20.22
N ALA A 200 4.08 -12.76 19.16
CA ALA A 200 5.05 -13.84 19.27
C ALA A 200 5.99 -13.49 20.44
N PRO A 201 6.13 -14.32 21.48
CA PRO A 201 6.98 -13.99 22.62
C PRO A 201 8.39 -13.68 22.11
N ALA A 202 8.82 -12.43 22.33
CA ALA A 202 10.04 -11.81 21.79
C ALA A 202 11.34 -12.60 22.12
N THR A 203 11.24 -13.65 22.93
CA THR A 203 12.34 -14.48 23.41
C THR A 203 12.77 -15.61 22.46
N HIS A 204 12.02 -15.99 21.44
CA HIS A 204 12.33 -17.23 20.68
C HIS A 204 12.99 -17.07 19.31
N LEU A 205 12.89 -15.93 18.62
CA LEU A 205 13.44 -15.79 17.26
C LEU A 205 14.89 -15.31 17.22
N VAL A 206 15.30 -14.40 18.12
CA VAL A 206 16.69 -13.94 18.17
C VAL A 206 17.57 -14.96 18.91
N ALA A 207 17.05 -15.61 19.95
CA ALA A 207 17.78 -16.62 20.72
C ALA A 207 17.91 -17.99 20.02
N SER A 208 17.25 -18.21 18.89
CA SER A 208 17.39 -19.44 18.08
C SER A 208 18.31 -19.28 16.87
N LEU A 209 18.77 -18.04 16.61
CA LEU A 209 19.71 -17.70 15.56
C LEU A 209 21.14 -17.45 16.10
N PHE A 210 21.34 -17.64 17.41
CA PHE A 210 22.62 -17.61 18.12
C PHE A 210 22.70 -18.82 19.05
#